data_AF-A0A661VE77-F1
#
_entry.id   AF-A0A661VE77-F1
#
_cell.length_a   1.000
_cell.length_b   1.000
_cell.length_c   1.000
_cell.angle_alpha   90.00
_cell.angle_beta   90.00
_cell.angle_gamma   90.00
#
_symmetry.space_group_name_H-M   'P 1'
#
loop_
_entity.id
_entity.type
_entity.pdbx_description
1 polymer ?
#
loop_
_entity_poly.entity_id
_entity_poly.type
_entity_poly.pdbx_seq_one_letter_code
_entity_poly.pdbx_strand_id
1 'polypeptide(L)'
;MVDIGHIALILAFIAAVYSAIASAWGARSGSHAFATSARNGVLVVAALYTLALAAMLYAFITKDFSLKIVSDHASKDLPAVYTFSALYADKAGSVFFWGWLISLFAAVLALQKHGTYKRIRPYALSIMAVILAFFLALVTLVVNVFEKNPIHP
;
A
#
# COMPACT_ATOMS: atom_id res chain seq x y z
N MET A 1 1.55 -13.70 11.29
CA MET A 1 1.30 -12.29 10.86
C MET A 1 1.51 -12.10 9.36
N VAL A 2 2.41 -12.85 8.75
CA VAL A 2 2.67 -12.87 7.29
C VAL A 2 1.38 -13.00 6.46
N ASP A 3 0.53 -13.99 6.74
CA ASP A 3 -0.70 -14.21 5.96
C ASP A 3 -1.69 -13.04 6.08
N ILE A 4 -1.75 -12.39 7.26
CA ILE A 4 -2.60 -11.20 7.49
C ILE A 4 -2.09 -10.04 6.62
N GLY A 5 -0.77 -9.82 6.59
CA GLY A 5 -0.16 -8.78 5.77
C GLY A 5 -0.42 -9.00 4.28
N HIS A 6 -0.28 -10.25 3.82
CA HIS A 6 -0.54 -10.61 2.42
C HIS A 6 -2.01 -10.42 2.03
N ILE A 7 -2.95 -10.90 2.85
CA ILE A 7 -4.39 -10.72 2.62
C ILE A 7 -4.76 -9.23 2.64
N ALA A 8 -4.23 -8.46 3.59
CA ALA A 8 -4.46 -7.01 3.66
C ALA A 8 -4.01 -6.30 2.38
N LEU A 9 -2.88 -6.73 1.80
CA LEU A 9 -2.33 -6.16 0.57
C LEU A 9 -3.19 -6.51 -0.66
N ILE A 10 -3.69 -7.75 -0.74
CA ILE A 10 -4.66 -8.16 -1.78
C ILE A 10 -5.95 -7.35 -1.67
N LEU A 11 -6.49 -7.20 -0.46
CA LEU A 11 -7.69 -6.39 -0.23
C LEU A 11 -7.45 -4.91 -0.58
N ALA A 12 -6.26 -4.38 -0.25
CA ALA A 12 -5.86 -3.03 -0.65
C ALA A 12 -5.82 -2.90 -2.18
N PHE A 13 -5.29 -3.89 -2.89
CA PHE A 13 -5.26 -3.91 -4.35
C PHE A 13 -6.68 -3.87 -4.95
N ILE A 14 -7.58 -4.73 -4.48
CA ILE A 14 -8.97 -4.75 -4.93
C ILE A 14 -9.66 -3.42 -4.65
N ALA A 15 -9.47 -2.86 -3.45
CA ALA A 15 -10.02 -1.56 -3.08
C ALA A 15 -9.45 -0.41 -3.93
N ALA A 16 -8.17 -0.46 -4.30
CA ALA A 16 -7.53 0.53 -5.16
C ALA A 16 -8.08 0.49 -6.59
N VAL A 17 -8.25 -0.71 -7.16
CA VAL A 17 -8.88 -0.90 -8.48
C VAL A 17 -10.33 -0.39 -8.46
N TYR A 18 -11.10 -0.76 -7.44
CA TYR A 18 -12.46 -0.23 -7.27
C TYR A 18 -12.46 1.30 -7.18
N SER A 19 -11.57 1.87 -6.38
CA SER A 19 -11.47 3.32 -6.20
C SER A 19 -11.12 4.04 -7.51
N ALA A 20 -10.22 3.47 -8.31
CA ALA A 20 -9.82 4.01 -9.62
C ALA A 20 -10.97 3.97 -10.63
N ILE A 21 -11.75 2.88 -10.67
CA ILE A 21 -12.93 2.76 -11.54
C ILE A 21 -14.03 3.73 -11.07
N ALA A 22 -14.33 3.74 -9.77
CA ALA A 22 -15.35 4.60 -9.18
C ALA A 22 -15.01 6.09 -9.35
N SER A 23 -13.74 6.48 -9.25
CA SER A 23 -13.30 7.86 -9.47
C SER A 23 -13.40 8.27 -10.94
N ALA A 24 -13.01 7.39 -11.86
CA ALA A 24 -13.15 7.63 -13.30
C ALA A 24 -14.63 7.78 -13.71
N TRP A 25 -15.50 6.93 -13.16
CA TRP A 25 -16.93 6.99 -13.40
C TRP A 25 -17.58 8.22 -12.75
N GLY A 26 -17.18 8.55 -11.51
CA GLY A 26 -17.65 9.73 -10.80
C GLY A 26 -17.26 11.04 -11.51
N ALA A 27 -16.06 11.10 -12.08
CA ALA A 27 -15.60 12.25 -12.86
C ALA A 27 -16.38 12.42 -14.18
N ARG A 28 -16.77 11.32 -14.84
CA ARG A 28 -17.55 11.37 -16.09
C ARG A 28 -19.04 11.63 -15.87
N SER A 29 -19.63 11.02 -14.84
CA SER A 29 -21.08 11.09 -14.57
C SER A 29 -21.50 12.33 -13.77
N GLY A 30 -20.55 13.07 -13.18
CA GLY A 30 -20.84 14.20 -12.30
C GLY A 30 -21.51 13.80 -10.97
N SER A 31 -21.59 12.50 -10.66
CA SER A 31 -22.27 12.00 -9.48
C SER A 31 -21.41 12.14 -8.21
N HIS A 32 -21.93 12.90 -7.25
CA HIS A 32 -21.31 13.06 -5.94
C HIS A 32 -21.21 11.75 -5.15
N ALA A 33 -22.09 10.78 -5.39
CA ALA A 33 -22.06 9.49 -4.69
C ALA A 33 -20.82 8.67 -5.08
N PHE A 34 -20.52 8.57 -6.38
CA PHE A 34 -19.33 7.85 -6.86
C PHE A 34 -18.02 8.53 -6.44
N ALA A 35 -17.98 9.86 -6.47
CA ALA A 35 -16.83 10.63 -5.98
C ALA A 35 -16.58 10.41 -4.47
N THR A 36 -17.65 10.32 -3.67
CA THR A 36 -17.56 10.04 -2.24
C THR A 36 -17.15 8.59 -1.96
N SER A 37 -17.68 7.62 -2.73
CA SER A 37 -17.29 6.22 -2.62
C SER A 37 -15.81 6.01 -2.95
N ALA A 38 -15.32 6.59 -4.05
CA ALA A 38 -13.92 6.51 -4.43
C ALA A 38 -12.98 7.11 -3.37
N ARG A 39 -13.38 8.24 -2.78
CA ARG A 39 -12.65 8.88 -1.67
C ARG A 39 -12.56 7.95 -0.45
N ASN A 40 -13.65 7.30 -0.08
CA ASN A 40 -13.65 6.34 1.03
C ASN A 40 -12.79 5.11 0.71
N GLY A 41 -12.83 4.64 -0.54
CA GLY A 41 -11.99 3.54 -1.01
C GLY A 41 -10.49 3.85 -0.86
N VAL A 42 -10.05 5.07 -1.20
CA VAL A 42 -8.65 5.51 -0.99
C VAL A 42 -8.25 5.45 0.50
N LEU A 43 -9.15 5.81 1.42
CA LEU A 43 -8.87 5.71 2.86
C LEU A 43 -8.75 4.24 3.32
N VAL A 44 -9.61 3.37 2.79
CA VAL A 44 -9.54 1.93 3.06
C VAL A 44 -8.22 1.35 2.53
N VAL A 45 -7.79 1.74 1.33
CA VAL A 45 -6.49 1.35 0.77
C VAL A 45 -5.36 1.76 1.70
N ALA A 46 -5.31 3.02 2.15
CA ALA A 46 -4.25 3.50 3.03
C ALA A 46 -4.22 2.75 4.38
N ALA A 47 -5.39 2.45 4.96
CA ALA A 47 -5.48 1.67 6.20
C ALA A 47 -4.96 0.23 6.02
N LEU A 48 -5.39 -0.45 4.94
CA LEU A 48 -4.97 -1.82 4.63
C LEU A 48 -3.47 -1.89 4.27
N TYR A 49 -2.96 -0.93 3.50
CA TYR A 49 -1.54 -0.84 3.17
C TYR A 49 -0.70 -0.61 4.43
N THR A 50 -1.16 0.26 5.33
CA THR A 50 -0.48 0.50 6.61
C THR A 50 -0.48 -0.75 7.49
N LEU A 51 -1.57 -1.53 7.50
CA LEU A 51 -1.62 -2.82 8.18
C LEU A 51 -0.61 -3.81 7.58
N ALA A 52 -0.50 -3.87 6.25
CA ALA A 52 0.48 -4.71 5.58
C ALA A 52 1.92 -4.28 5.89
N LEU A 53 2.20 -2.97 5.92
CA LEU A 53 3.52 -2.44 6.31
C LEU A 53 3.83 -2.80 7.77
N ALA A 54 2.88 -2.64 8.69
CA ALA A 54 3.06 -3.01 10.09
C ALA A 54 3.34 -4.52 10.26
N ALA A 55 2.64 -5.37 9.51
CA ALA A 55 2.90 -6.82 9.50
C ALA A 55 4.30 -7.15 8.97
N MET A 56 4.78 -6.45 7.93
CA MET A 56 6.13 -6.61 7.40
C MET A 56 7.19 -6.17 8.41
N LEU A 57 7.04 -4.98 9.01
CA LEU A 57 7.96 -4.48 10.04
C LEU A 57 8.00 -5.42 11.25
N TYR A 58 6.85 -5.94 11.67
CA TYR A 58 6.78 -6.94 12.72
C TYR A 58 7.60 -8.19 12.35
N ALA A 59 7.45 -8.71 11.12
CA ALA A 59 8.22 -9.86 10.67
C ALA A 59 9.75 -9.62 10.70
N PHE A 60 10.21 -8.43 10.33
CA PHE A 60 11.63 -8.07 10.46
C PHE A 60 12.07 -7.96 11.93
N ILE A 61 11.25 -7.38 12.82
CA ILE A 61 11.57 -7.24 14.24
C ILE A 61 11.64 -8.61 14.93
N THR A 62 10.68 -9.50 14.62
CA THR A 62 10.66 -10.87 15.14
C THR A 62 11.61 -11.81 14.41
N LYS A 63 12.31 -11.32 13.36
CA LYS A 63 13.25 -12.09 12.55
C LYS A 63 12.60 -13.36 11.99
N ASP A 64 11.41 -13.19 11.42
CA ASP A 64 10.66 -14.28 10.79
C ASP A 64 11.31 -14.66 9.45
N PHE A 65 12.28 -15.56 9.50
CA PHE A 65 13.01 -16.08 8.34
C PHE A 65 12.16 -16.94 7.40
N SER A 66 10.88 -17.16 7.70
CA SER A 66 9.94 -17.77 6.75
C SER A 66 9.67 -16.87 5.55
N LEU A 67 9.91 -15.56 5.67
CA LEU A 67 9.83 -14.61 4.57
C LEU A 67 11.19 -14.47 3.87
N LYS A 68 11.17 -14.57 2.54
CA LYS A 68 12.37 -14.43 1.70
C LYS A 68 13.05 -13.07 1.88
N ILE A 69 12.27 -11.99 1.93
CA ILE A 69 12.83 -10.64 2.12
C ILE A 69 13.54 -10.48 3.47
N VAL A 70 13.06 -11.18 4.51
CA VAL A 70 13.67 -11.17 5.85
C VAL A 70 14.92 -12.04 5.85
N SER A 71 14.90 -13.22 5.21
CA SER A 71 16.10 -14.06 5.10
C SER A 71 17.23 -13.41 4.31
N ASP A 72 16.89 -12.66 3.27
CA ASP A 72 17.86 -12.09 2.36
C ASP A 72 18.54 -10.82 2.96
N HIS A 73 17.84 -10.11 3.85
CA HIS A 73 18.25 -8.75 4.28
C HIS A 73 18.30 -8.54 5.81
N ALA A 74 17.77 -9.45 6.62
CA ALA A 74 17.86 -9.37 8.07
C ALA A 74 18.90 -10.34 8.62
N SER A 75 19.98 -9.80 9.19
CA SER A 75 20.92 -10.58 10.01
C SER A 75 20.39 -10.72 11.45
N LYS A 76 20.75 -11.80 12.15
CA LYS A 76 20.39 -11.99 13.57
C LYS A 76 20.86 -10.86 14.48
N ASP A 77 21.90 -10.12 14.09
CA ASP A 77 22.45 -9.00 14.86
C ASP A 77 21.93 -7.62 14.41
N LEU A 78 20.99 -7.57 13.46
CA LEU A 78 20.46 -6.30 12.97
C LEU A 78 19.64 -5.60 14.07
N PRO A 79 20.01 -4.39 14.52
CA PRO A 79 19.21 -3.65 15.48
C PRO A 79 17.87 -3.21 14.86
N ALA A 80 16.79 -3.23 15.64
CA ALA A 80 15.44 -2.94 15.16
C ALA A 80 15.28 -1.54 14.51
N VAL A 81 16.16 -0.60 14.84
CA VAL A 81 16.18 0.75 14.23
C VAL A 81 16.55 0.69 12.74
N TYR A 82 17.38 -0.29 12.36
CA TYR A 82 17.80 -0.50 10.97
C TYR A 82 16.81 -1.35 10.16
N THR A 83 15.75 -1.86 10.77
CA THR A 83 14.71 -2.62 10.07
C THR A 83 14.05 -1.82 8.96
N PHE A 84 13.80 -0.52 9.16
CA PHE A 84 13.27 0.35 8.11
C PHE A 84 14.26 0.51 6.95
N SER A 85 15.55 0.67 7.26
CA SER A 85 16.60 0.77 6.24
C SER A 85 16.76 -0.54 5.48
N ALA A 86 16.69 -1.69 6.16
CA ALA A 86 16.76 -3.01 5.55
C ALA A 86 15.54 -3.27 4.64
N LEU A 87 14.34 -2.89 5.07
CA LEU A 87 13.14 -2.96 4.25
C LEU A 87 13.28 -2.08 2.99
N TYR A 88 13.84 -0.88 3.12
CA TYR A 88 14.00 0.02 1.97
C TYR A 88 15.16 -0.36 1.03
N ALA A 89 16.18 -1.07 1.54
CA ALA A 89 17.40 -1.40 0.78
C ALA A 89 17.15 -2.37 -0.38
N ASP A 90 16.13 -3.22 -0.28
CA ASP A 90 15.78 -4.15 -1.34
C ASP A 90 14.93 -3.49 -2.45
N LYS A 91 15.06 -4.02 -3.68
CA LYS A 91 14.24 -3.56 -4.81
C LYS A 91 12.74 -3.75 -4.54
N ALA A 92 12.36 -4.88 -3.94
CA ALA A 92 10.96 -5.15 -3.60
C ALA A 92 10.44 -4.20 -2.53
N GLY A 93 11.24 -4.04 -1.47
CA GLY A 93 10.86 -3.25 -0.33
C GLY A 93 10.86 -1.75 -0.61
N SER A 94 11.69 -1.25 -1.53
CA SER A 94 11.62 0.12 -2.02
C SER A 94 10.29 0.42 -2.72
N VAL A 95 9.86 -0.44 -3.67
CA VAL A 95 8.58 -0.28 -4.37
C VAL A 95 7.39 -0.35 -3.39
N PHE A 96 7.47 -1.23 -2.39
CA PHE A 96 6.48 -1.35 -1.32
C PHE A 96 6.39 -0.08 -0.47
N PHE A 97 7.53 0.46 -0.04
CA PHE A 97 7.59 1.68 0.76
C PHE A 97 7.06 2.89 -0.01
N TRP A 98 7.43 3.05 -1.29
CA TRP A 98 6.93 4.13 -2.13
C TRP A 98 5.43 4.02 -2.38
N GLY A 99 4.91 2.80 -2.61
CA GLY A 99 3.47 2.57 -2.73
C GLY A 99 2.70 2.96 -1.47
N TRP A 100 3.23 2.61 -0.30
CA TRP A 100 2.67 3.02 0.99
C TRP A 100 2.67 4.55 1.17
N LEU A 101 3.78 5.21 0.85
CA LEU A 101 3.91 6.66 0.99
C LEU A 101 2.90 7.41 0.10
N ILE A 102 2.71 6.95 -1.14
CA ILE A 102 1.68 7.49 -2.04
C ILE A 102 0.28 7.27 -1.43
N SER A 103 0.04 6.15 -0.74
CA SER A 103 -1.26 5.87 -0.12
C SER A 103 -1.57 6.84 1.01
N LEU A 104 -0.56 7.25 1.77
CA LEU A 104 -0.67 8.27 2.79
C LEU A 104 -0.98 9.64 2.20
N PHE A 105 -0.27 10.04 1.14
CA PHE A 105 -0.57 11.32 0.47
C PHE A 105 -1.98 11.34 -0.12
N ALA A 106 -2.42 10.23 -0.72
CA ALA A 106 -3.78 10.10 -1.22
C ALA A 106 -4.83 10.18 -0.08
N ALA A 107 -4.55 9.58 1.08
CA ALA A 107 -5.40 9.67 2.25
C ALA A 107 -5.48 11.09 2.83
N VAL A 108 -4.36 11.81 2.90
CA VAL A 108 -4.34 13.22 3.33
C VAL A 108 -5.17 14.09 2.37
N LEU A 109 -4.99 13.92 1.06
CA LEU A 109 -5.80 14.60 0.04
C LEU A 109 -7.29 14.26 0.16
N ALA A 110 -7.61 13.01 0.49
CA ALA A 110 -8.98 12.57 0.73
C ALA A 110 -9.55 13.24 2.00
N LEU A 111 -8.81 13.30 3.11
CA LEU A 111 -9.31 13.86 4.37
C LEU A 111 -9.46 15.39 4.35
N GLN A 112 -8.73 16.08 3.49
CA GLN A 112 -8.77 17.54 3.40
C GLN A 112 -10.21 18.02 3.08
N LYS A 113 -10.84 18.75 4.02
CA LYS A 113 -12.20 19.29 3.85
C LYS A 113 -12.19 20.71 3.28
N HIS A 114 -11.26 21.55 3.75
CA HIS A 114 -11.16 22.96 3.38
C HIS A 114 -10.05 23.18 2.34
N GLY A 115 -10.32 23.98 1.31
CA GLY A 115 -9.32 24.33 0.30
C GLY A 115 -9.93 24.91 -0.97
N THR A 116 -9.24 25.88 -1.55
CA THR A 116 -9.61 26.63 -2.77
C THR A 116 -9.85 25.73 -4.00
N TYR A 117 -9.33 24.49 -3.98
CA TYR A 117 -9.29 23.57 -5.12
C TYR A 117 -10.37 22.47 -5.12
N LYS A 118 -11.58 22.73 -4.59
CA LYS A 118 -12.69 21.75 -4.55
C LYS A 118 -12.98 21.09 -5.90
N ARG A 119 -12.75 21.82 -7.01
CA ARG A 119 -12.97 21.34 -8.39
C ARG A 119 -11.86 20.40 -8.90
N ILE A 120 -10.63 20.54 -8.43
CA ILE A 120 -9.46 19.77 -8.89
C ILE A 120 -9.26 18.49 -8.06
N ARG A 121 -9.64 18.53 -6.78
CA ARG A 121 -9.45 17.43 -5.82
C ARG A 121 -9.96 16.05 -6.31
N PRO A 122 -11.16 15.92 -6.92
CA PRO A 122 -11.63 14.61 -7.41
C PRO A 122 -10.75 14.02 -8.52
N TYR A 123 -10.22 14.86 -9.41
CA TYR A 123 -9.29 14.43 -10.47
C TYR A 123 -7.96 14.00 -9.88
N ALA A 124 -7.42 14.76 -8.92
CA ALA A 124 -6.19 14.39 -8.22
C ALA A 124 -6.33 13.05 -7.48
N LEU A 125 -7.46 12.84 -6.78
CA LEU A 125 -7.76 11.55 -6.13
C LEU A 125 -7.89 10.41 -7.15
N SER A 126 -8.48 10.66 -8.32
CA SER A 126 -8.58 9.64 -9.37
C SER A 126 -7.20 9.22 -9.88
N ILE A 127 -6.31 10.18 -10.13
CA ILE A 127 -4.95 9.90 -10.59
C ILE A 127 -4.17 9.15 -9.50
N MET A 128 -4.29 9.58 -8.24
CA MET A 128 -3.68 8.89 -7.10
C MET A 128 -4.18 7.46 -6.96
N ALA A 129 -5.49 7.21 -7.13
CA ALA A 129 -6.06 5.86 -7.06
C ALA A 129 -5.52 4.93 -8.17
N VAL A 130 -5.35 5.45 -9.39
CA VAL A 130 -4.73 4.69 -10.51
C VAL A 130 -3.27 4.36 -10.21
N ILE A 131 -2.50 5.35 -9.73
CA ILE A 131 -1.10 5.15 -9.35
C ILE A 131 -1.01 4.12 -8.22
N LEU A 132 -1.88 4.18 -7.21
CA LEU A 132 -1.92 3.21 -6.13
C LEU A 132 -2.24 1.80 -6.62
N ALA A 133 -3.22 1.65 -7.51
CA ALA A 133 -3.54 0.36 -8.10
C ALA A 133 -2.34 -0.22 -8.85
N PHE A 134 -1.58 0.60 -9.58
CA PHE A 134 -0.35 0.18 -10.23
C PHE A 134 0.73 -0.28 -9.24
N PHE A 135 1.03 0.50 -8.20
CA PHE A 135 2.03 0.11 -7.20
C PHE A 135 1.61 -1.16 -6.43
N LEU A 136 0.33 -1.27 -6.06
CA LEU A 136 -0.20 -2.48 -5.43
C LEU A 136 -0.13 -3.69 -6.36
N ALA A 137 -0.35 -3.52 -7.66
CA ALA A 137 -0.16 -4.60 -8.64
C ALA A 137 1.31 -5.05 -8.69
N LEU A 138 2.27 -4.12 -8.74
CA LEU A 138 3.70 -4.46 -8.74
C LEU A 138 4.08 -5.24 -7.47
N VAL A 139 3.67 -4.75 -6.32
CA VAL A 139 3.99 -5.34 -5.00
C VAL A 139 3.33 -6.70 -4.80
N THR A 140 2.09 -6.88 -5.28
CA THR A 140 1.32 -8.11 -5.06
C THR A 140 1.61 -9.18 -6.11
N LEU A 141 1.64 -8.80 -7.39
CA LEU A 141 1.64 -9.74 -8.52
C LEU A 141 3.03 -9.96 -9.11
N VAL A 142 3.87 -8.92 -9.17
CA VAL A 142 5.19 -9.01 -9.83
C VAL A 142 6.27 -9.39 -8.83
N VAL A 143 6.29 -8.69 -7.70
CA VAL A 143 7.36 -8.80 -6.71
C VAL A 143 6.99 -9.78 -5.58
N ASN A 144 5.71 -9.83 -5.20
CA ASN A 144 5.18 -10.57 -4.05
C ASN A 144 6.06 -10.44 -2.79
N VAL A 145 5.93 -9.31 -2.09
CA VAL A 145 6.79 -8.98 -0.93
C VAL A 145 6.59 -9.95 0.25
N PHE A 146 5.47 -10.67 0.31
CA PHE A 146 5.21 -11.71 1.31
C PHE A 146 5.52 -13.13 0.81
N GLU A 147 6.38 -13.26 -0.22
CA GLU A 147 6.86 -14.55 -0.68
C GLU A 147 7.55 -15.31 0.46
N LYS A 148 7.06 -16.54 0.69
CA LYS A 148 7.62 -17.44 1.69
C LYS A 148 8.87 -18.11 1.12
N ASN A 149 9.93 -18.20 1.93
CA ASN A 149 11.15 -18.88 1.55
C ASN A 149 10.88 -20.40 1.48
N PRO A 150 11.17 -21.08 0.34
CA PRO A 150 10.99 -22.52 0.23
C PRO A 150 11.98 -23.33 1.08
N ILE A 151 13.08 -22.73 1.52
CA ILE A 151 14.07 -23.39 2.39
C ILE A 151 13.73 -23.03 3.84
N HIS A 152 13.10 -23.97 4.53
CA HIS A 152 12.99 -23.93 5.99
C HIS A 152 14.38 -24.26 6.59
N PRO A 153 14.96 -23.43 7.48
CA PRO A 153 16.05 -23.89 8.34
C PRO A 153 15.56 -24.95 9.33
#